data_AF-A0A2V6REE6-F1
#
_entry.id   AF-A0A2V6REE6-F1
#
_cell.length_a   1.000
_cell.length_b   1.000
_cell.length_c   1.000
_cell.angle_alpha   90.00
_cell.angle_beta   90.00
_cell.angle_gamma   90.00
#
_symmetry.space_group_name_H-M   'P 1'
#
loop_
_entity.id
_entity.type
_entity.pdbx_description
1 polymer ?
#
loop_
_entity_poly.entity_id
_entity_poly.type
_entity_poly.pdbx_seq_one_letter_code
_entity_poly.pdbx_strand_id
1 'polypeptide(L)'
;IGQLEGLGFTGPAGYMYIRPDNHQAYKDAITGFSKNVPEYPFPILDPDRIITIPIRNITAPPGWPKREPTSTYSWIEETWPAVKA
;
A
#
# COMPACT_ATOMS: atom_id res chain seq x y z
N ILE A 1 -1.63 2.66 25.79
CA ILE A 1 -1.28 2.17 24.43
C ILE A 1 -2.08 2.83 23.30
N GLY A 2 -3.11 3.66 23.59
CA GLY A 2 -3.89 4.37 22.55
C GLY A 2 -3.23 5.60 21.91
N GLN A 3 -2.03 6.01 22.33
CA GLN A 3 -1.34 7.19 21.75
C GLN A 3 -0.97 7.02 20.28
N LEU A 4 -0.88 5.77 19.80
CA LEU A 4 -0.56 5.45 18.42
C LEU A 4 -1.81 5.28 17.55
N GLU A 5 -2.98 5.06 18.14
CA GLU A 5 -4.21 4.85 17.37
C GLU A 5 -4.64 6.17 16.71
N GLY A 6 -4.75 6.18 15.38
CA GLY A 6 -5.03 7.38 14.61
C GLY A 6 -3.83 8.32 14.45
N LEU A 7 -2.63 7.90 14.88
CA LEU A 7 -1.42 8.69 14.70
C LEU A 7 -1.08 8.81 13.22
N GLY A 8 -1.05 10.05 12.73
CA GLY A 8 -0.45 10.42 11.45
C GLY A 8 0.95 10.97 11.64
N PHE A 9 1.94 10.47 10.90
CA PHE A 9 3.31 10.96 10.97
C PHE A 9 4.04 10.85 9.63
N THR A 10 5.03 11.70 9.42
CA THR A 10 5.90 11.66 8.22
C THR A 10 7.12 10.80 8.51
N GLY A 11 7.44 9.87 7.61
CA GLY A 11 8.64 9.03 7.67
C GLY A 11 9.29 8.83 6.29
N PRO A 12 10.31 7.97 6.19
CA PRO A 12 11.03 7.72 4.93
C PRO A 12 10.14 7.21 3.79
N ALA A 13 9.02 6.57 4.11
CA ALA A 13 8.06 6.08 3.14
C ALA A 13 6.92 7.08 2.83
N GLY A 14 7.08 8.35 3.21
CA GLY A 14 6.07 9.38 3.10
C GLY A 14 5.19 9.48 4.36
N TYR A 15 3.97 9.99 4.18
CA TYR A 15 3.00 10.08 5.26
C TYR A 15 2.47 8.69 5.62
N MET A 16 2.45 8.39 6.92
CA MET A 16 1.95 7.16 7.50
C MET A 16 0.79 7.46 8.44
N TYR A 17 -0.23 6.61 8.46
CA TYR A 17 -1.37 6.70 9.37
C TYR A 17 -1.61 5.35 10.04
N ILE A 18 -1.61 5.30 11.38
CA ILE A 18 -1.88 4.07 12.12
C ILE A 18 -3.39 3.90 12.31
N ARG A 19 -3.96 2.87 11.71
CA ARG A 19 -5.40 2.59 11.82
C ARG A 19 -5.78 2.20 13.25
N PRO A 20 -6.78 2.86 13.86
CA PRO A 20 -7.26 2.50 15.19
C PRO A 20 -7.84 1.08 15.26
N ASP A 21 -8.46 0.60 14.19
CA ASP A 21 -9.27 -0.63 14.24
C ASP A 21 -8.47 -1.94 14.13
N ASN A 22 -7.28 -1.89 13.52
CA ASN A 22 -6.46 -3.08 13.30
C ASN A 22 -4.95 -2.84 13.46
N HIS A 23 -4.56 -1.63 13.86
CA HIS A 23 -3.17 -1.21 14.10
C HIS A 23 -2.25 -1.35 12.87
N GLN A 24 -2.82 -1.40 11.67
CA GLN A 24 -2.04 -1.38 10.43
C GLN A 24 -1.60 0.05 10.11
N ALA A 25 -0.30 0.19 9.78
CA ALA A 25 0.22 1.43 9.26
C ALA A 25 -0.12 1.58 7.76
N TYR A 26 -0.91 2.60 7.45
CA TYR A 26 -1.26 2.98 6.10
C TYR A 26 -0.18 3.87 5.52
N LYS A 27 0.34 3.46 4.37
CA LYS A 27 1.27 4.24 3.55
C LYS A 27 0.99 3.93 2.10
N ASP A 28 1.23 4.89 1.22
CA ASP A 28 1.11 4.63 -0.21
C ASP A 28 2.12 3.55 -0.65
N ALA A 29 1.70 2.76 -1.64
CA ALA A 29 2.57 1.77 -2.27
C ALA A 29 3.33 2.43 -3.41
N ILE A 30 4.62 2.10 -3.51
CA ILE A 30 5.49 2.57 -4.58
C ILE A 30 5.83 1.36 -5.44
N THR A 31 5.59 1.47 -6.74
CA THR A 31 5.98 0.49 -7.75
C THR A 31 6.51 1.22 -8.98
N GLY A 32 6.86 0.49 -10.04
CA GLY A 32 7.32 1.08 -11.29
C GLY A 32 8.22 0.14 -12.08
N PHE A 33 9.09 0.73 -12.89
CA PHE A 33 9.96 0.00 -13.80
C PHE A 33 11.34 -0.17 -13.21
N SER A 34 11.92 -1.35 -13.41
CA SER A 34 13.30 -1.62 -13.03
C SER A 34 14.27 -1.02 -14.06
N LYS A 35 15.40 -0.48 -13.58
CA LYS A 35 16.49 0.10 -14.38
C LYS A 35 17.83 -0.37 -13.84
N ASN A 36 18.69 -0.87 -14.72
CA ASN A 36 20.08 -1.15 -14.39
C ASN A 36 20.91 0.12 -14.58
N VAL A 37 21.76 0.43 -13.60
CA VAL A 37 22.69 1.56 -13.65
C VAL A 37 24.09 1.11 -13.20
N PRO A 38 25.18 1.70 -13.72
CA PRO A 38 26.54 1.25 -13.38
C PRO A 38 26.91 1.38 -11.90
N GLU A 39 26.25 2.26 -11.16
CA GLU A 39 26.56 2.60 -9.77
C GLU A 39 26.13 1.53 -8.76
N TYR A 40 25.16 0.69 -9.12
CA TYR A 40 24.60 -0.32 -8.23
C TYR A 40 24.71 -1.73 -8.83
N PRO A 41 25.10 -2.75 -8.05
CA PRO A 41 25.19 -4.14 -8.52
C PRO A 41 23.82 -4.83 -8.60
N PHE A 42 22.72 -4.08 -8.46
CA PHE A 42 21.35 -4.57 -8.52
C PHE A 42 20.47 -3.57 -9.27
N PRO A 43 19.37 -4.02 -9.87
CA PRO A 43 18.43 -3.10 -10.52
C PRO A 43 17.78 -2.16 -9.50
N ILE A 44 17.62 -0.90 -9.88
CA ILE A 44 16.91 0.11 -9.10
C ILE A 44 15.52 0.34 -9.68
N LEU A 45 14.64 0.98 -8.91
CA LEU A 45 13.42 1.56 -9.47
C LEU A 45 13.80 2.80 -10.29
N ASP A 46 13.33 2.90 -11.53
CA ASP A 46 13.59 4.05 -12.41
C ASP A 46 12.96 5.32 -11.82
N PRO A 47 13.77 6.32 -11.38
CA PRO A 47 13.25 7.49 -10.70
C PRO A 47 12.27 8.32 -11.56
N ASP A 48 12.44 8.27 -12.89
CA ASP A 48 11.62 9.02 -13.85
C ASP A 48 10.27 8.33 -14.14
N ARG A 49 10.07 7.09 -13.65
CA ARG A 49 8.92 6.25 -13.98
C ARG A 49 8.34 5.56 -12.75
N ILE A 50 8.36 6.24 -11.62
CA ILE A 50 7.74 5.77 -10.37
C ILE A 50 6.22 5.89 -10.48
N ILE A 51 5.52 4.84 -10.04
CA ILE A 51 4.07 4.80 -9.91
C ILE A 51 3.72 4.73 -8.43
N THR A 52 3.01 5.75 -7.93
CA THR A 52 2.50 5.78 -6.57
C THR A 52 1.04 5.35 -6.56
N ILE A 53 0.73 4.32 -5.78
CA ILE A 53 -0.63 3.81 -5.61
C ILE A 53 -1.14 4.25 -4.23
N PRO A 54 -2.19 5.08 -4.16
CA PRO A 54 -2.77 5.49 -2.89
C PRO A 54 -3.23 4.28 -2.07
N ILE A 55 -2.87 4.23 -0.78
CA ILE A 55 -3.19 3.08 0.09
C ILE A 55 -4.69 2.77 0.17
N ARG A 56 -5.52 3.82 0.10
CA ARG A 56 -6.99 3.75 0.06
C ARG A 56 -7.54 3.01 -1.15
N ASN A 57 -6.76 2.88 -2.22
CA ASN A 57 -7.16 2.17 -3.43
C ASN A 57 -6.85 0.67 -3.36
N ILE A 58 -5.97 0.22 -2.45
CA ILE A 58 -5.43 -1.15 -2.41
C ILE A 58 -5.64 -1.84 -1.07
N THR A 59 -6.45 -1.27 -0.18
CA THR A 59 -6.73 -1.87 1.12
C THR A 59 -8.22 -1.93 1.37
N ALA A 60 -8.67 -3.04 1.95
CA ALA A 60 -10.04 -3.18 2.39
C ALA A 60 -10.43 -2.05 3.38
N PRO A 61 -11.63 -1.47 3.23
CA PRO A 61 -12.10 -0.41 4.10
C PRO A 61 -12.27 -0.88 5.56
N PRO A 62 -12.30 0.04 6.53
CA PRO A 62 -12.69 -0.28 7.90
C PRO A 62 -14.02 -1.03 7.99
N GLY A 63 -14.03 -2.07 8.83
CA GLY A 63 -15.19 -2.95 9.00
C GLY A 63 -15.37 -4.02 7.92
N TRP A 64 -14.50 -4.10 6.90
CA TRP A 64 -14.57 -5.20 5.93
C TRP A 64 -14.40 -6.56 6.61
N PRO A 65 -15.21 -7.59 6.29
CA PRO A 65 -15.12 -8.89 6.93
C PRO A 65 -13.73 -9.53 6.82
N LYS A 66 -13.31 -10.24 7.88
CA LYS A 66 -12.11 -11.09 7.84
C LYS A 66 -12.43 -12.38 7.09
N ARG A 67 -11.69 -12.67 6.03
CA ARG A 67 -11.81 -13.88 5.20
C ARG A 67 -10.42 -14.33 4.74
N GLU A 68 -10.32 -15.59 4.35
CA GLU A 68 -9.11 -16.16 3.75
C GLU A 68 -8.99 -15.77 2.26
N PRO A 69 -7.77 -15.55 1.73
CA PRO A 69 -6.49 -15.49 2.46
C PRO A 69 -6.33 -14.18 3.25
N THR A 70 -6.98 -13.09 2.83
CA THR A 70 -7.01 -11.82 3.58
C THR A 70 -8.28 -11.01 3.29
N SER A 71 -8.62 -10.06 4.18
CA SER A 71 -9.69 -9.06 3.93
C SER A 71 -9.45 -8.24 2.66
N THR A 72 -8.21 -7.83 2.38
CA THR A 72 -7.87 -7.10 1.16
C THR A 72 -8.11 -7.94 -0.08
N TYR A 73 -7.77 -9.23 -0.05
CA TYR A 73 -8.01 -10.13 -1.18
C TYR A 73 -9.50 -10.20 -1.54
N SER A 74 -10.34 -10.55 -0.56
CA SER A 74 -11.81 -10.63 -0.78
C SER A 74 -12.42 -9.29 -1.18
N TRP A 75 -11.94 -8.18 -0.64
CA TRP A 75 -12.40 -6.85 -1.06
C TRP A 75 -12.08 -6.56 -2.53
N ILE A 76 -10.86 -6.85 -2.98
CA ILE A 76 -10.46 -6.65 -4.38
C ILE A 76 -11.32 -7.53 -5.30
N GLU A 77 -11.46 -8.81 -4.96
CA GLU A 77 -12.25 -9.76 -5.74
C GLU A 77 -13.72 -9.31 -5.92
N GLU A 78 -14.33 -8.76 -4.87
CA GLU A 78 -15.73 -8.34 -4.88
C GLU A 78 -15.96 -6.93 -5.46
N THR A 79 -14.98 -6.03 -5.40
CA THR A 79 -15.20 -4.60 -5.69
C THR A 79 -14.43 -4.05 -6.87
N TRP A 80 -13.33 -4.68 -7.28
CA TRP A 80 -12.54 -4.16 -8.40
C TRP A 80 -13.19 -4.51 -9.74
N PRO A 81 -13.13 -3.60 -10.73
CA PRO A 81 -13.58 -3.91 -12.08
C PRO A 81 -12.79 -5.10 -12.64
N ALA A 82 -13.49 -6.14 -13.07
CA ALA A 82 -12.87 -7.23 -13.79
C ALA A 82 -12.39 -6.72 -15.16
N VAL A 83 -11.07 -6.67 -15.35
CA VAL A 83 -10.50 -6.39 -16.67
C VAL A 83 -10.70 -7.65 -17.52
N LYS A 84 -11.67 -7.62 -18.42
CA LYS A 84 -11.82 -8.65 -19.46
C LYS A 84 -10.79 -8.35 -20.55
N ALA A 85 -9.93 -9.32 -20.82
CA ALA A 85 -8.95 -9.28 -21.91
C ALA A 85 -9.63 -9.31 -23.29
#